data_AF-A0A6J5XB30-F1
#
_entry.id   AF-A0A6J5XB30-F1
#
_cell.length_a   1.000
_cell.length_b   1.000
_cell.length_c   1.000
_cell.angle_alpha   90.00
_cell.angle_beta   90.00
_cell.angle_gamma   90.00
#
_symmetry.space_group_name_H-M   'P 1'
#
loop_
_entity.id
_entity.type
_entity.pdbx_description
1 polymer ?
#
loop_
_entity_poly.entity_id
_entity_poly.type
_entity_poly.pdbx_seq_one_letter_code
_entity_poly.pdbx_strand_id
1 'polypeptide(L)'
;MEGYLMPIVLPQPLNLCRKDQDRPESTSSYCTQCDPCSHPRKFCDNEKVVRNPWFEAYRDCSSADCMEEIGDAIDELQQSLDELGHVGRGSNFWFQMSDIQTWVSAALTDEDTCMDGFEEHHLRGRVEAVVRRYTVNVAHLTSNALALINSYASSKAALP
;
A
#
# COMPACT_ATOMS: atom_id res chain seq x y z
N MET A 1 -46.85 -28.00 9.27
CA MET A 1 -46.39 -27.70 7.91
C MET A 1 -45.10 -26.90 8.09
N GLU A 2 -43.98 -27.55 8.42
CA GLU A 2 -43.06 -28.20 7.44
C GLU A 2 -42.78 -27.24 6.28
N GLY A 3 -41.57 -26.88 5.89
CA GLY A 3 -40.20 -27.38 6.03
C GLY A 3 -39.45 -26.59 4.93
N TYR A 4 -38.26 -26.03 5.16
CA TYR A 4 -37.02 -26.74 4.92
C TYR A 4 -35.90 -26.04 5.67
N LEU A 5 -35.21 -26.88 6.44
CA LEU A 5 -33.90 -26.70 6.99
C LEU A 5 -32.88 -26.61 5.83
N MET A 6 -32.02 -25.58 5.84
CA MET A 6 -30.60 -25.73 5.53
C MET A 6 -29.83 -24.76 6.42
N PRO A 7 -28.98 -25.25 7.34
CA PRO A 7 -28.07 -24.40 8.08
C PRO A 7 -26.95 -23.98 7.13
N ILE A 8 -26.80 -22.67 6.88
CA ILE A 8 -25.49 -22.16 6.47
C ILE A 8 -24.63 -22.25 7.74
N VAL A 9 -23.98 -23.40 7.90
CA VAL A 9 -22.74 -23.48 8.65
C VAL A 9 -21.78 -22.54 7.91
N LEU A 10 -21.69 -21.29 8.38
CA LEU A 10 -20.57 -20.43 8.04
C LEU A 10 -19.31 -21.19 8.47
N PRO A 11 -18.45 -21.63 7.53
CA PRO A 11 -17.24 -22.31 7.91
C PRO A 11 -16.33 -21.26 8.55
N GLN A 12 -15.96 -21.54 9.81
CA GLN A 12 -14.82 -21.08 10.62
C GLN A 12 -14.09 -19.79 10.17
N PRO A 13 -13.82 -18.84 11.09
CA PRO A 13 -13.08 -17.63 10.76
C PRO A 13 -11.68 -17.96 10.25
N LEU A 14 -11.23 -17.13 9.30
CA LEU A 14 -9.83 -16.92 8.91
C LEU A 14 -8.91 -17.07 10.13
N ASN A 15 -7.80 -17.82 10.00
CA ASN A 15 -6.75 -18.14 11.00
C ASN A 15 -6.78 -19.58 11.54
N LEU A 16 -6.25 -20.54 10.78
CA LEU A 16 -5.91 -21.88 11.27
C LEU A 16 -4.41 -22.18 11.08
N CYS A 17 -3.55 -21.46 11.79
CA CYS A 17 -2.26 -22.01 12.20
C CYS A 17 -2.52 -22.98 13.36
N ARG A 18 -2.36 -24.29 13.12
CA ARG A 18 -2.57 -25.31 14.15
C ARG A 18 -1.40 -25.21 15.13
N LYS A 19 -1.66 -24.92 16.41
CA LYS A 19 -0.70 -25.21 17.47
C LYS A 19 -0.76 -26.71 17.73
N ASP A 20 0.32 -27.44 17.49
CA ASP A 20 0.38 -28.86 17.84
C ASP A 20 0.26 -29.00 19.36
N GLN A 21 -0.83 -29.60 19.83
CA GLN A 21 -1.14 -29.70 21.25
C GLN A 21 -0.51 -30.94 21.94
N ASP A 22 0.18 -31.81 21.19
CA ASP A 22 0.67 -33.12 21.67
C ASP A 22 2.17 -33.41 21.40
N ARG A 23 3.10 -32.47 21.68
CA ARG A 23 4.55 -32.79 21.77
C ARG A 23 5.31 -31.83 22.71
N PRO A 24 6.22 -32.31 23.57
CA PRO A 24 6.92 -31.46 24.55
C PRO A 24 7.95 -30.54 23.88
N GLU A 25 7.94 -29.27 24.30
CA GLU A 25 9.01 -28.24 24.16
C GLU A 25 9.87 -28.26 22.89
N SER A 26 9.27 -27.98 21.72
CA SER A 26 9.94 -27.19 20.67
C SER A 26 8.90 -26.44 19.84
N THR A 27 8.81 -25.13 20.03
CA THR A 27 7.80 -24.24 19.45
C THR A 27 8.03 -24.00 17.96
N SER A 28 7.32 -24.72 17.10
CA SER A 28 7.13 -24.29 15.70
C SER A 28 5.66 -24.51 15.32
N SER A 29 4.95 -23.42 15.02
CA SER A 29 3.60 -23.48 14.45
C SER A 29 3.77 -23.57 12.94
N TYR A 30 3.23 -24.61 12.31
CA TYR A 30 3.24 -24.76 10.86
C TYR A 30 1.83 -24.46 10.34
N CYS A 31 1.71 -23.51 9.41
CA CYS A 31 0.43 -23.18 8.80
C CYS A 31 0.30 -24.02 7.51
N THR A 32 -0.77 -24.80 7.38
CA THR A 32 -1.03 -25.66 6.20
C THR A 32 -1.71 -24.90 5.06
N GLN A 33 -2.17 -23.68 5.35
CA GLN A 33 -2.71 -22.72 4.40
C GLN A 33 -1.96 -21.41 4.60
N CYS A 34 -1.01 -21.16 3.70
CA CYS A 34 -0.24 -19.93 3.70
C CYS A 34 -0.84 -18.98 2.67
N ASP A 35 -1.28 -17.81 3.14
CA ASP A 35 -1.53 -16.68 2.25
C ASP A 35 -0.18 -15.98 2.00
N PRO A 36 0.35 -16.02 0.77
CA PRO A 36 1.57 -15.33 0.42
C PRO A 36 1.46 -13.80 0.52
N CYS A 37 0.29 -13.20 0.70
CA CYS A 37 0.21 -11.74 0.84
C CYS A 37 0.16 -11.29 2.32
N SER A 38 -0.07 -12.20 3.28
CA SER A 38 -0.36 -11.80 4.67
C SER A 38 0.57 -12.37 5.76
N HIS A 39 1.48 -13.30 5.44
CA HIS A 39 2.31 -13.96 6.46
C HIS A 39 3.81 -13.90 6.15
N PRO A 40 4.69 -13.68 7.14
CA PRO A 40 6.13 -13.74 6.92
C PRO A 40 6.62 -15.18 6.65
N ARG A 41 7.54 -15.33 5.70
CA ARG A 41 8.12 -16.60 5.17
C ARG A 41 8.39 -17.71 6.20
N LYS A 42 8.73 -17.35 7.44
CA LYS A 42 9.14 -18.26 8.52
C LYS A 42 8.08 -19.30 8.90
N PHE A 43 6.81 -19.11 8.53
CA PHE A 43 5.71 -20.00 8.90
C PHE A 43 5.29 -21.01 7.81
N CYS A 44 5.86 -20.90 6.60
CA CYS A 44 5.34 -21.55 5.39
C CYS A 44 6.35 -22.45 4.65
N ASP A 45 7.59 -22.52 5.13
CA ASP A 45 8.62 -23.30 4.47
C ASP A 45 8.49 -24.81 4.79
N ASN A 46 8.20 -25.60 3.76
CA ASN A 46 8.63 -27.00 3.70
C ASN A 46 9.96 -27.02 2.93
N GLU A 47 11.03 -27.42 3.61
CA GLU A 47 12.47 -27.17 3.37
C GLU A 47 13.09 -27.59 2.02
N LYS A 48 12.32 -27.90 0.95
CA LYS A 48 12.87 -28.57 -0.26
C LYS A 48 12.36 -28.11 -1.63
N VAL A 49 12.38 -26.81 -1.97
CA VAL A 49 12.17 -26.41 -3.39
C VAL A 49 13.13 -25.31 -3.87
N VAL A 50 14.07 -25.70 -4.76
CA VAL A 50 15.15 -24.90 -5.38
C VAL A 50 14.64 -23.92 -6.48
N ARG A 51 13.34 -23.60 -6.47
CA ARG A 51 12.71 -22.52 -7.22
C ARG A 51 11.35 -22.31 -6.58
N ASN A 52 11.31 -21.44 -5.59
CA ASN A 52 10.21 -21.41 -4.64
C ASN A 52 9.03 -20.59 -5.23
N PRO A 53 7.87 -21.23 -5.55
CA PRO A 53 6.69 -20.55 -6.09
C PRO A 53 6.15 -19.43 -5.20
N TRP A 54 6.44 -19.49 -3.90
CA TRP A 54 6.06 -18.47 -2.94
C TRP A 54 6.72 -17.12 -3.26
N PHE A 55 7.99 -17.07 -3.69
CA PHE A 55 8.65 -15.78 -4.02
C PHE A 55 8.01 -15.06 -5.20
N GLU A 56 7.45 -15.80 -6.16
CA GLU A 56 6.71 -15.22 -7.28
C GLU A 56 5.37 -14.67 -6.76
N ALA A 57 4.64 -15.44 -5.95
CA ALA A 57 3.39 -14.99 -5.35
C ALA A 57 3.55 -13.75 -4.42
N TYR A 58 4.54 -13.73 -3.51
CA TYR A 58 4.83 -12.55 -2.66
C TYR A 58 5.16 -11.32 -3.50
N ARG A 59 5.94 -11.49 -4.58
CA ARG A 59 6.27 -10.39 -5.48
C ARG A 59 5.02 -9.84 -6.17
N ASP A 60 4.12 -10.72 -6.58
CA ASP A 60 2.87 -10.32 -7.21
C ASP A 60 2.01 -9.53 -6.21
N CYS A 61 1.92 -9.93 -4.94
CA CYS A 61 1.25 -9.17 -3.87
C CYS A 61 1.89 -7.78 -3.69
N SER A 62 3.20 -7.70 -3.44
CA SER A 62 3.88 -6.40 -3.26
C SER A 62 3.74 -5.49 -4.48
N SER A 63 3.66 -6.07 -5.69
CA SER A 63 3.38 -5.29 -6.89
C SER A 63 1.95 -4.79 -6.98
N ALA A 64 0.97 -5.58 -6.52
CA ALA A 64 -0.43 -5.18 -6.46
C ALA A 64 -0.63 -4.07 -5.42
N ASP A 65 -0.06 -4.24 -4.22
CA ASP A 65 -0.11 -3.24 -3.14
C ASP A 65 0.51 -1.92 -3.62
N CYS A 66 1.70 -1.96 -4.24
CA CYS A 66 2.27 -0.73 -4.82
C CYS A 66 1.39 -0.10 -5.92
N MET A 67 0.73 -0.89 -6.76
CA MET A 67 -0.17 -0.33 -7.78
C MET A 67 -1.41 0.33 -7.16
N GLU A 68 -1.88 -0.15 -6.02
CA GLU A 68 -2.96 0.47 -5.24
C GLU A 68 -2.51 1.83 -4.70
N GLU A 69 -1.37 1.88 -4.00
CA GLU A 69 -0.78 3.13 -3.48
C GLU A 69 -0.51 4.16 -4.58
N ILE A 70 0.04 3.73 -5.73
CA ILE A 70 0.24 4.64 -6.87
C ILE A 70 -1.09 5.08 -7.48
N GLY A 71 -2.14 4.26 -7.40
CA GLY A 71 -3.49 4.63 -7.80
C GLY A 71 -4.04 5.73 -6.90
N ASP A 72 -3.91 5.59 -5.59
CA ASP A 72 -4.33 6.59 -4.61
C ASP A 72 -3.55 7.90 -4.79
N ALA A 73 -2.23 7.83 -4.98
CA ALA A 73 -1.40 9.00 -5.30
C ALA A 73 -1.89 9.75 -6.55
N ILE A 74 -2.33 9.04 -7.60
CA ILE A 74 -2.90 9.65 -8.81
C ILE A 74 -4.22 10.37 -8.49
N ASP A 75 -5.10 9.74 -7.72
CA ASP A 75 -6.39 10.33 -7.35
C ASP A 75 -6.21 11.59 -6.49
N GLU A 76 -5.27 11.58 -5.55
CA GLU A 76 -4.94 12.73 -4.71
C GLU A 76 -4.28 13.88 -5.51
N LEU A 77 -3.39 13.55 -6.45
CA LEU A 77 -2.85 14.52 -7.39
C LEU A 77 -3.95 15.12 -8.28
N GLN A 78 -4.92 14.33 -8.71
CA GLN A 78 -6.07 14.81 -9.49
C GLN A 78 -6.95 15.75 -8.66
N GLN A 79 -7.24 15.40 -7.40
CA GLN A 79 -7.97 16.28 -6.46
C GLN A 79 -7.23 17.62 -6.27
N SER A 80 -5.91 17.55 -6.11
CA SER A 80 -5.04 18.74 -6.00
C SER A 80 -5.13 19.64 -7.23
N LEU A 81 -5.13 19.07 -8.43
CA LEU A 81 -5.24 19.83 -9.67
C LEU A 81 -6.62 20.47 -9.85
N ASP A 82 -7.68 19.74 -9.53
CA ASP A 82 -9.05 20.22 -9.63
C ASP A 82 -9.26 21.41 -8.69
N GLU A 83 -8.85 21.28 -7.42
CA GLU A 83 -8.96 22.36 -6.44
C GLU A 83 -8.08 23.56 -6.82
N LEU A 84 -6.86 23.33 -7.33
CA LEU A 84 -6.00 24.41 -7.84
C LEU A 84 -6.67 25.19 -8.99
N GLY A 85 -7.49 24.53 -9.82
CA GLY A 85 -8.31 25.18 -10.85
C GLY A 85 -9.41 26.09 -10.30
N HIS A 86 -9.79 25.90 -9.03
CA HIS A 86 -10.76 26.73 -8.31
C HIS A 86 -10.11 27.78 -7.41
N VAL A 87 -8.80 27.67 -7.13
CA VAL A 87 -8.08 28.63 -6.27
C VAL A 87 -8.19 30.06 -6.80
N GLY A 88 -8.65 30.95 -5.92
CA GLY A 88 -8.83 32.38 -6.23
C GLY A 88 -10.21 32.73 -6.82
N ARG A 89 -11.10 31.75 -7.02
CA ARG A 89 -12.51 31.98 -7.34
C ARG A 89 -13.35 32.05 -6.06
N GLY A 90 -13.03 33.00 -5.17
CA GLY A 90 -13.78 33.23 -3.92
C GLY A 90 -12.90 33.63 -2.74
N SER A 91 -13.50 33.67 -1.54
CA SER A 91 -12.83 34.06 -0.28
C SER A 91 -12.03 32.94 0.39
N ASN A 92 -12.01 31.73 -0.17
CA ASN A 92 -11.57 30.53 0.55
C ASN A 92 -10.14 30.10 0.23
N PHE A 93 -9.33 30.97 -0.39
CA PHE A 93 -7.97 30.66 -0.88
C PHE A 93 -7.15 29.80 0.09
N TRP A 94 -7.09 30.18 1.37
CA TRP A 94 -6.26 29.49 2.37
C TRP A 94 -6.74 28.08 2.68
N PHE A 95 -8.05 27.87 2.66
CA PHE A 95 -8.63 26.55 2.87
C PHE A 95 -8.33 25.63 1.68
N GLN A 96 -8.60 26.11 0.46
CA GLN A 96 -8.32 25.39 -0.77
C GLN A 96 -6.82 25.04 -0.91
N MET A 97 -5.94 25.98 -0.54
CA MET A 97 -4.50 25.77 -0.55
C MET A 97 -4.06 24.70 0.46
N SER A 98 -4.70 24.67 1.64
CA SER A 98 -4.44 23.64 2.66
C SER A 98 -4.85 22.24 2.17
N ASP A 99 -5.98 22.13 1.48
CA ASP A 99 -6.44 20.86 0.91
C ASP A 99 -5.45 20.36 -0.16
N ILE A 100 -5.06 21.24 -1.09
CA ILE A 100 -4.04 20.94 -2.12
C ILE A 100 -2.73 20.47 -1.48
N GLN A 101 -2.23 21.17 -0.46
CA GLN A 101 -1.00 20.77 0.23
C GLN A 101 -1.13 19.41 0.91
N THR A 102 -2.30 19.11 1.45
CA THR A 102 -2.60 17.84 2.11
C THR A 102 -2.54 16.69 1.10
N TRP A 103 -3.29 16.80 0.00
CA TRP A 103 -3.34 15.75 -1.02
C TRP A 103 -2.00 15.53 -1.73
N VAL A 104 -1.25 16.58 -2.07
CA VAL A 104 0.09 16.40 -2.67
C VAL A 104 1.08 15.77 -1.67
N SER A 105 0.93 16.02 -0.37
CA SER A 105 1.77 15.39 0.66
C SER A 105 1.38 13.93 0.92
N ALA A 106 0.10 13.61 0.79
CA ALA A 106 -0.39 12.23 0.86
C ALA A 106 0.12 11.43 -0.35
N ALA A 107 0.10 12.00 -1.57
CA ALA A 107 0.61 11.32 -2.76
C ALA A 107 2.10 10.96 -2.63
N LEU A 108 2.92 11.81 -2.00
CA LEU A 108 4.31 11.48 -1.66
C LEU A 108 4.42 10.32 -0.67
N THR A 109 3.50 10.26 0.29
CA THR A 109 3.46 9.20 1.31
C THR A 109 3.09 7.87 0.66
N ASP A 110 2.14 7.85 -0.27
CA ASP A 110 1.73 6.65 -0.99
C ASP A 110 2.85 6.16 -1.92
N GLU A 111 3.56 7.08 -2.59
CA GLU A 111 4.74 6.75 -3.38
C GLU A 111 5.86 6.13 -2.51
N ASP A 112 6.09 6.64 -1.31
CA ASP A 112 7.04 6.04 -0.36
C ASP A 112 6.52 4.65 0.13
N THR A 113 5.23 4.54 0.45
CA THR A 113 4.59 3.29 0.94
C THR A 113 4.60 2.17 -0.09
N CYS A 114 4.44 2.49 -1.39
CA CYS A 114 4.60 1.52 -2.49
C CYS A 114 5.93 0.75 -2.38
N MET A 115 7.00 1.38 -1.89
CA MET A 115 8.30 0.74 -1.77
C MET A 115 8.47 -0.12 -0.52
N ASP A 116 7.77 0.21 0.57
CA ASP A 116 7.86 -0.52 1.85
C ASP A 116 7.46 -2.00 1.70
N GLY A 117 6.45 -2.28 0.87
CA GLY A 117 5.98 -3.65 0.59
C GLY A 117 7.04 -4.55 -0.07
N PHE A 118 8.04 -3.99 -0.74
CA PHE A 118 9.17 -4.75 -1.29
C PHE A 118 10.34 -4.90 -0.30
N GLU A 119 10.54 -3.92 0.57
CA GLU A 119 11.64 -3.89 1.54
C GLU A 119 11.43 -4.88 2.68
N GLU A 120 10.19 -5.03 3.16
CA GLU A 120 9.82 -5.91 4.28
C GLU A 120 10.25 -7.38 4.06
N HIS A 121 10.30 -7.82 2.81
CA HIS A 121 10.51 -9.22 2.46
C HIS A 121 11.79 -9.48 1.66
N HIS A 122 12.65 -8.46 1.53
CA HIS A 122 13.88 -8.50 0.74
C HIS A 122 13.65 -9.05 -0.67
N LEU A 123 12.55 -8.67 -1.32
CA LEU A 123 12.13 -9.16 -2.62
C LEU A 123 12.96 -8.51 -3.74
N ARG A 124 14.26 -8.83 -3.76
CA ARG A 124 15.19 -8.27 -4.74
C ARG A 124 14.96 -8.86 -6.12
N GLY A 125 14.69 -8.02 -7.11
CA GLY A 125 14.45 -8.50 -8.46
C GLY A 125 14.25 -7.44 -9.53
N ARG A 126 14.09 -7.90 -10.77
CA ARG A 126 13.86 -7.00 -11.92
C ARG A 126 12.57 -6.18 -11.77
N VAL A 127 11.51 -6.78 -11.22
CA VAL A 127 10.21 -6.10 -11.05
C VAL A 127 10.34 -4.96 -10.04
N GLU A 128 10.81 -5.23 -8.83
CA GLU A 128 11.10 -4.22 -7.80
C GLU A 128 12.01 -3.10 -8.37
N ALA A 129 13.09 -3.42 -9.06
CA ALA A 129 13.99 -2.40 -9.62
C ALA A 129 13.31 -1.49 -10.65
N VAL A 130 12.38 -2.03 -11.45
CA VAL A 130 11.59 -1.26 -12.41
C VAL A 130 10.56 -0.38 -11.68
N VAL A 131 9.81 -0.95 -10.74
CA VAL A 131 8.83 -0.23 -9.90
C VAL A 131 9.53 0.92 -9.18
N ARG A 132 10.60 0.63 -8.43
CA ARG A 132 11.41 1.62 -7.71
C ARG A 132 11.87 2.78 -8.59
N ARG A 133 12.31 2.49 -9.81
CA ARG A 133 12.76 3.53 -10.75
C ARG A 133 11.62 4.48 -11.11
N TYR A 134 10.43 3.94 -11.36
CA TYR A 134 9.26 4.77 -11.67
C TYR A 134 8.79 5.53 -10.43
N THR A 135 8.59 4.86 -9.30
CA THR A 135 8.14 5.45 -8.05
C THR A 135 9.01 6.61 -7.60
N VAL A 136 10.34 6.43 -7.57
CA VAL A 136 11.29 7.51 -7.24
C VAL A 136 11.17 8.69 -8.21
N ASN A 137 10.95 8.43 -9.50
CA ASN A 137 10.79 9.50 -10.47
C ASN A 137 9.48 10.28 -10.26
N VAL A 138 8.38 9.60 -9.96
CA VAL A 138 7.11 10.28 -9.64
C VAL A 138 7.24 11.07 -8.35
N ALA A 139 7.84 10.50 -7.30
CA ALA A 139 8.12 11.22 -6.04
C ALA A 139 8.98 12.47 -6.20
N HIS A 140 9.95 12.45 -7.09
CA HIS A 140 10.68 13.67 -7.43
C HIS A 140 9.79 14.74 -8.07
N LEU A 141 8.86 14.34 -8.95
CA LEU A 141 7.91 15.28 -9.58
C LEU A 141 6.88 15.80 -8.57
N THR A 142 6.33 14.93 -7.73
CA THR A 142 5.38 15.26 -6.66
C THR A 142 6.02 16.21 -5.65
N SER A 143 7.27 15.97 -5.25
CA SER A 143 8.05 16.86 -4.39
C SER A 143 8.29 18.23 -5.01
N ASN A 144 8.62 18.28 -6.31
CA ASN A 144 8.74 19.55 -7.05
C ASN A 144 7.41 20.31 -7.08
N ALA A 145 6.28 19.61 -7.31
CA ALA A 145 4.96 20.21 -7.29
C ALA A 145 4.62 20.80 -5.91
N LEU A 146 4.86 20.04 -4.83
CA LEU A 146 4.66 20.50 -3.46
C LEU A 146 5.47 21.76 -3.15
N ALA A 147 6.74 21.80 -3.59
CA ALA A 147 7.59 22.99 -3.41
C ALA A 147 7.01 24.23 -4.13
N LEU A 148 6.51 24.06 -5.35
CA LEU A 148 5.87 25.14 -6.12
C LEU A 148 4.57 25.62 -5.45
N ILE A 149 3.74 24.70 -4.97
CA ILE A 149 2.50 24.98 -4.25
C ILE A 149 2.79 25.77 -2.97
N ASN A 150 3.79 25.35 -2.19
CA ASN A 150 4.22 26.04 -0.98
C ASN A 150 4.75 27.45 -1.26
N SER A 151 5.51 27.62 -2.35
CA SER A 151 5.98 28.93 -2.80
C SER A 151 4.83 29.84 -3.19
N TYR A 152 3.85 29.31 -3.94
CA TYR A 152 2.67 30.05 -4.36
C TYR A 152 1.83 30.49 -3.16
N ALA A 153 1.55 29.60 -2.21
CA ALA A 153 0.85 29.92 -0.96
C ALA A 153 1.56 31.05 -0.19
N SER A 154 2.88 30.95 -0.05
CA SER A 154 3.70 31.95 0.64
C SER A 154 3.64 33.31 -0.05
N SER A 155 3.67 33.35 -1.39
CA SER A 155 3.57 34.59 -2.15
C SER A 155 2.23 35.32 -1.93
N LYS A 156 1.15 34.57 -1.70
CA LYS A 156 -0.19 35.10 -1.42
C LYS A 156 -0.33 35.60 0.02
N ALA A 157 0.45 35.05 0.96
CA ALA A 157 0.50 35.53 2.34
C ALA A 157 1.24 36.87 2.43
N ALA A 158 2.19 37.10 1.51
CA ALA A 158 3.02 38.31 1.47
C ALA A 158 2.37 39.50 0.74
N LEU A 159 1.18 39.33 0.15
CA LEU A 159 0.40 40.40 -0.46
C LEU A 159 -0.41 41.16 0.62
N PRO A 160 -0.27 42.49 0.75
CA PRO A 160 -0.99 43.30 1.73
C PRO A 160 -2.49 43.45 1.43
#